data_AF-A0A0T7SCJ7-F1
#
_entry.id   AF-A0A0T7SCJ7-F1
#
_cell.length_a   1.000
_cell.length_b   1.000
_cell.length_c   1.000
_cell.angle_alpha   90.00
_cell.angle_beta   90.00
_cell.angle_gamma   90.00
#
_symmetry.space_group_name_H-M   'P 1'
#
loop_
_entity.id
_entity.type
_entity.pdbx_description
1 polymer ?
#
loop_
_entity_poly.entity_id
_entity_poly.type
_entity_poly.pdbx_seq_one_letter_code
_entity_poly.pdbx_strand_id
1 'polypeptide(L)'
;MNNANHQKGNYYIIADHLRTTIFALADGATFGPKGRGYILKKLVKKATLLAYLLGLSTDQLIEVSKKMIVVNSSYYQHLKKKEGLIINELKKEINKTREFIDKSNRELSKNYTPTIAAQDIFFWYDTKGISEELIRFYLEKKGHKFPEEEFSKLLAQQKEKGRKDRETRKISVF
;
A
#
# COMPACT_ATOMS: atom_id res chain seq x y z
N MET A 1 21.56 7.12 -3.46
CA MET A 1 20.94 7.35 -4.78
C MET A 1 19.95 8.50 -4.66
N ASN A 2 20.06 9.52 -5.52
CA ASN A 2 19.40 10.82 -5.41
C ASN A 2 17.91 10.72 -5.02
N ASN A 3 17.53 11.35 -3.92
CA ASN A 3 16.16 11.44 -3.40
C ASN A 3 15.15 11.82 -4.50
N ALA A 4 15.54 12.72 -5.42
CA ALA A 4 14.75 13.12 -6.57
C ALA A 4 14.41 11.97 -7.55
N ASN A 5 15.34 11.04 -7.83
CA ASN A 5 15.07 9.90 -8.72
C ASN A 5 14.14 8.87 -8.05
N HIS A 6 14.27 8.68 -6.75
CA HIS A 6 13.37 7.81 -5.99
C HIS A 6 11.95 8.38 -5.93
N GLN A 7 11.81 9.69 -5.70
CA GLN A 7 10.53 10.39 -5.77
C GLN A 7 9.90 10.31 -7.17
N LYS A 8 10.70 10.51 -8.22
CA LYS A 8 10.24 10.34 -9.61
C LYS A 8 9.69 8.94 -9.87
N GLY A 9 10.38 7.89 -9.37
CA GLY A 9 9.90 6.51 -9.42
C GLY A 9 8.54 6.33 -8.73
N ASN A 10 8.35 6.93 -7.55
CA ASN A 10 7.11 6.83 -6.80
C ASN A 10 5.91 7.45 -7.55
N TYR A 11 6.09 8.59 -8.23
CA TYR A 11 5.03 9.17 -9.06
C TYR A 11 4.58 8.24 -10.18
N TYR A 12 5.51 7.55 -10.85
CA TYR A 12 5.16 6.57 -11.90
C TYR A 12 4.37 5.38 -11.33
N ILE A 13 4.77 4.86 -10.18
CA ILE A 13 4.05 3.75 -9.51
C ILE A 13 2.63 4.18 -9.14
N ILE A 14 2.47 5.38 -8.57
CA ILE A 14 1.15 5.94 -8.22
C ILE A 14 0.27 6.04 -9.47
N ALA A 15 0.79 6.63 -10.54
CA ALA A 15 0.04 6.81 -11.78
C ALA A 15 -0.40 5.47 -12.38
N ASP A 16 0.50 4.47 -12.42
CA ASP A 16 0.19 3.17 -12.99
C ASP A 16 -0.85 2.39 -12.17
N HIS A 17 -0.71 2.39 -10.84
CA HIS A 17 -1.67 1.75 -9.95
C HIS A 17 -3.07 2.39 -10.01
N LEU A 18 -3.13 3.73 -10.05
CA LEU A 18 -4.39 4.44 -10.23
C LEU A 18 -4.99 4.14 -11.61
N ARG A 19 -4.20 4.17 -12.67
CA ARG A 19 -4.65 3.85 -14.04
C ARG A 19 -5.26 2.46 -14.11
N THR A 20 -4.53 1.45 -13.66
CA THR A 20 -4.99 0.06 -13.63
C THR A 20 -6.31 -0.07 -12.86
N THR A 21 -6.41 0.59 -11.70
CA THR A 21 -7.63 0.56 -10.89
C THR A 21 -8.81 1.26 -11.57
N ILE A 22 -8.59 2.43 -12.17
CA ILE A 22 -9.62 3.20 -12.87
C ILE A 22 -10.23 2.39 -13.99
N PHE A 23 -9.40 1.78 -14.84
CA PHE A 23 -9.87 0.93 -15.93
C PHE A 23 -10.61 -0.29 -15.41
N ALA A 24 -10.08 -0.99 -14.41
CA ALA A 24 -10.75 -2.15 -13.83
C ALA A 24 -12.14 -1.81 -13.24
N LEU A 25 -12.26 -0.68 -12.54
CA LEU A 25 -13.55 -0.20 -12.02
C LEU A 25 -14.50 0.17 -13.16
N ALA A 26 -13.99 0.79 -14.23
CA ALA A 26 -14.77 1.11 -15.41
C ALA A 26 -15.27 -0.15 -16.14
N ASP A 27 -14.50 -1.24 -16.11
CA ASP A 27 -14.88 -2.55 -16.65
C ASP A 27 -15.82 -3.34 -15.72
N GLY A 28 -16.18 -2.77 -14.56
CA GLY A 28 -17.14 -3.35 -13.62
C GLY A 28 -16.53 -4.21 -12.52
N ALA A 29 -15.21 -4.22 -12.37
CA ALA A 29 -14.60 -4.78 -11.17
C ALA A 29 -14.96 -3.94 -9.94
N THR A 30 -14.96 -4.56 -8.76
CA THR A 30 -15.26 -3.91 -7.48
C THR A 30 -14.21 -4.26 -6.44
N PHE A 31 -14.04 -3.39 -5.44
CA PHE A 31 -13.18 -3.70 -4.31
C PHE A 31 -13.78 -4.83 -3.47
N GLY A 32 -12.93 -5.74 -3.00
CA GLY A 32 -13.37 -6.94 -2.29
C GLY A 32 -12.30 -7.54 -1.40
N PRO A 33 -12.68 -8.42 -0.44
CA PRO A 33 -11.73 -9.02 0.48
C PRO A 33 -10.89 -10.14 -0.15
N LYS A 34 -11.29 -10.68 -1.31
CA LYS A 34 -10.62 -11.79 -2.01
C LYS A 34 -10.61 -11.55 -3.52
N GLY A 35 -9.80 -12.35 -4.22
CA GLY A 35 -9.76 -12.38 -5.69
C GLY A 35 -9.34 -11.03 -6.30
N ARG A 36 -9.97 -10.66 -7.43
CA ARG A 36 -9.63 -9.44 -8.19
C ARG A 36 -9.82 -8.17 -7.35
N GLY A 37 -10.89 -8.10 -6.57
CA GLY A 37 -11.16 -6.95 -5.70
C GLY A 37 -10.08 -6.74 -4.64
N TYR A 38 -9.45 -7.80 -4.16
CA TYR A 38 -8.33 -7.70 -3.22
C TYR A 38 -7.06 -7.16 -3.89
N ILE A 39 -6.82 -7.55 -5.15
CA ILE A 39 -5.70 -7.01 -5.95
C ILE A 39 -5.89 -5.50 -6.14
N LEU A 40 -7.10 -5.06 -6.51
CA LEU A 40 -7.39 -3.62 -6.65
C LEU A 40 -7.17 -2.85 -5.34
N LYS A 41 -7.60 -3.41 -4.21
CA LYS A 41 -7.31 -2.82 -2.89
C LYS A 41 -5.81 -2.66 -2.65
N LYS A 42 -5.00 -3.66 -3.00
CA LYS A 42 -3.54 -3.58 -2.86
C LYS A 42 -2.94 -2.45 -3.70
N LEU A 43 -3.38 -2.30 -4.95
CA LEU A 43 -2.90 -1.24 -5.84
C LEU A 43 -3.24 0.15 -5.29
N VAL A 44 -4.49 0.37 -4.88
CA VAL A 44 -4.92 1.64 -4.27
C VAL A 44 -4.22 1.90 -2.95
N LYS A 45 -4.06 0.87 -2.10
CA LYS A 45 -3.35 1.00 -0.83
C LYS A 45 -1.90 1.45 -1.06
N LYS A 46 -1.20 0.83 -2.02
CA LYS A 46 0.18 1.17 -2.38
C LYS A 46 0.29 2.58 -2.96
N ALA A 47 -0.60 2.96 -3.88
CA ALA A 47 -0.63 4.31 -4.43
C ALA A 47 -0.89 5.37 -3.35
N THR A 48 -1.87 5.13 -2.47
CA THR A 48 -2.21 6.04 -1.36
C THR A 48 -1.07 6.17 -0.36
N LEU A 49 -0.39 5.07 -0.04
CA LEU A 49 0.78 5.08 0.82
C LEU A 49 1.91 5.93 0.21
N LEU A 50 2.30 5.67 -1.03
CA LEU A 50 3.38 6.43 -1.68
C LEU A 50 3.03 7.92 -1.79
N ALA A 51 1.78 8.24 -2.11
CA ALA A 51 1.31 9.62 -2.12
C ALA A 51 1.42 10.28 -0.74
N TYR A 52 1.07 9.56 0.33
CA TYR A 52 1.27 10.05 1.69
C TYR A 52 2.75 10.33 2.00
N LEU A 53 3.65 9.41 1.63
CA LEU A 53 5.09 9.57 1.85
C LEU A 53 5.65 10.77 1.08
N LEU A 54 5.08 11.08 -0.10
CA LEU A 54 5.39 12.26 -0.90
C LEU A 54 4.70 13.55 -0.41
N GLY A 55 3.88 13.48 0.63
CA GLY A 55 3.15 14.64 1.16
C GLY A 55 1.91 15.05 0.37
N LEU A 56 1.41 14.20 -0.52
CA LEU A 56 0.19 14.44 -1.28
C LEU A 56 -1.07 14.17 -0.43
N SER A 57 -2.08 15.01 -0.60
CA SER A 57 -3.39 14.82 0.03
C SER A 57 -4.25 13.80 -0.70
N THR A 58 -5.29 13.31 -0.01
CA THR A 58 -6.32 12.45 -0.62
C THR A 58 -7.05 13.18 -1.74
N ASP A 59 -7.30 14.48 -1.60
CA ASP A 59 -7.96 15.29 -2.64
C ASP A 59 -7.10 15.43 -3.90
N GLN A 60 -5.78 15.61 -3.74
CA GLN A 60 -4.84 15.64 -4.87
C GLN A 60 -4.83 14.31 -5.63
N LEU A 61 -4.87 13.17 -4.94
CA LEU A 61 -5.00 11.85 -5.57
C LEU A 61 -6.29 11.70 -6.38
N ILE A 62 -7.40 12.22 -5.86
CA ILE A 62 -8.68 12.22 -6.56
C ILE A 62 -8.64 13.13 -7.78
N GLU A 63 -8.04 14.31 -7.68
CA GLU A 63 -7.89 15.21 -8.80
C GLU A 63 -7.06 14.58 -9.93
N VAL A 64 -5.96 13.92 -9.58
CA VAL A 64 -5.14 13.14 -10.54
C VAL A 64 -5.98 12.04 -11.20
N SER A 65 -6.79 11.33 -10.42
CA SER A 65 -7.67 10.27 -10.96
C SER A 65 -8.69 10.81 -11.96
N LYS A 66 -9.29 11.98 -11.68
CA LYS A 66 -10.20 12.67 -12.62
C LYS A 66 -9.49 13.10 -13.90
N LYS A 67 -8.30 13.71 -13.78
CA LYS A 67 -7.47 14.09 -14.93
C LYS A 67 -7.13 12.89 -15.80
N MET A 68 -6.79 11.76 -15.18
CA MET A 68 -6.49 10.52 -15.88
C MET A 68 -7.69 9.98 -16.66
N ILE A 69 -8.89 10.03 -16.09
CA ILE A 69 -10.14 9.70 -16.79
C ILE A 69 -10.29 10.59 -18.03
N VAL A 70 -10.15 11.92 -17.87
CA VAL A 70 -10.29 12.89 -18.97
C VAL A 70 -9.31 12.60 -20.11
N VAL A 71 -8.02 12.42 -19.80
CA VAL A 71 -6.97 12.18 -20.81
C VAL A 71 -7.20 10.90 -21.61
N ASN A 72 -7.80 9.88 -21.00
CA ASN A 72 -8.06 8.60 -21.67
C ASN A 72 -9.46 8.52 -22.32
N SER A 73 -10.36 9.46 -22.03
CA SER A 73 -11.76 9.37 -22.47
C SER A 73 -11.97 9.58 -23.96
N SER A 74 -10.98 10.11 -24.69
CA SER A 74 -11.04 10.26 -26.15
C SER A 74 -11.18 8.92 -26.86
N TYR A 75 -10.46 7.89 -26.40
CA TYR A 75 -10.52 6.53 -26.92
C TYR A 75 -11.42 5.62 -26.06
N TYR A 76 -11.48 5.86 -24.75
CA TYR A 76 -12.21 5.03 -23.78
C TYR A 76 -13.41 5.79 -23.19
N GLN A 77 -14.41 6.06 -24.02
CA GLN A 77 -15.58 6.87 -23.64
C GLN A 77 -16.34 6.36 -22.40
N HIS A 78 -16.27 5.04 -22.13
CA HIS A 78 -16.90 4.42 -20.98
C HIS A 78 -16.29 4.90 -19.64
N LEU A 79 -15.03 5.34 -19.63
CA LEU A 79 -14.40 5.96 -18.46
C LEU A 79 -15.16 7.21 -18.03
N LYS A 80 -15.47 8.11 -18.98
CA LYS A 80 -16.24 9.33 -18.71
C LYS A 80 -17.66 9.02 -18.26
N LYS A 81 -18.32 8.07 -18.91
CA LYS A 81 -19.69 7.63 -18.56
C LYS A 81 -19.76 7.08 -17.13
N LYS A 82 -18.70 6.44 -16.64
CA LYS A 82 -18.63 5.82 -15.31
C LYS A 82 -17.81 6.65 -14.29
N GLU A 83 -17.43 7.88 -14.62
CA GLU A 83 -16.54 8.70 -13.77
C GLU A 83 -17.06 8.83 -12.34
N GLY A 84 -18.35 9.13 -12.16
CA GLY A 84 -18.96 9.27 -10.84
C GLY A 84 -18.80 8.02 -9.98
N LEU A 85 -19.02 6.83 -10.55
CA LEU A 85 -18.84 5.55 -9.87
C LEU A 85 -17.37 5.33 -9.51
N ILE A 86 -16.47 5.48 -10.49
CA ILE A 86 -15.04 5.23 -10.32
C ILE A 86 -14.47 6.12 -9.20
N ILE A 87 -14.78 7.42 -9.24
CA ILE A 87 -14.28 8.39 -8.26
C ILE A 87 -14.88 8.12 -6.88
N ASN A 88 -16.16 7.75 -6.78
CA ASN A 88 -16.78 7.43 -5.49
C ASN A 88 -16.11 6.20 -4.84
N GLU A 89 -15.90 5.13 -5.60
CA GLU A 89 -15.26 3.92 -5.09
C GLU A 89 -13.80 4.15 -4.72
N LEU A 90 -13.04 4.88 -5.55
CA LEU A 90 -11.66 5.27 -5.23
C LEU A 90 -11.58 6.11 -3.96
N LYS A 91 -12.45 7.12 -3.80
CA LYS A 91 -12.51 7.97 -2.60
C LYS A 91 -12.69 7.14 -1.34
N LYS A 92 -13.63 6.19 -1.33
CA LYS A 92 -13.88 5.31 -0.19
C LYS A 92 -12.63 4.53 0.19
N GLU A 93 -11.96 3.91 -0.78
CA GLU A 93 -10.80 3.05 -0.51
C GLU A 93 -9.54 3.85 -0.15
N ILE A 94 -9.33 5.01 -0.77
CA ILE A 94 -8.26 5.97 -0.43
C ILE A 94 -8.43 6.47 1.01
N ASN A 95 -9.65 6.89 1.39
CA ASN A 95 -9.92 7.38 2.75
C ASN A 95 -9.74 6.27 3.80
N LYS A 96 -10.21 5.05 3.54
CA LYS A 96 -9.96 3.89 4.42
C LYS A 96 -8.47 3.62 4.59
N THR A 97 -7.71 3.68 3.50
CA THR A 97 -6.25 3.52 3.56
C THR A 97 -5.62 4.65 4.37
N ARG A 98 -6.10 5.89 4.20
CA ARG A 98 -5.58 7.03 4.93
C ARG A 98 -5.82 6.91 6.43
N GLU A 99 -7.02 6.51 6.84
CA GLU A 99 -7.34 6.21 8.23
C GLU A 99 -6.45 5.11 8.81
N PHE A 100 -6.16 4.06 8.02
CA PHE A 100 -5.22 3.01 8.40
C PHE A 100 -3.81 3.59 8.65
N ILE A 101 -3.30 4.41 7.73
CA ILE A 101 -1.99 5.07 7.88
C ILE A 101 -1.96 5.93 9.16
N ASP A 102 -3.00 6.72 9.41
CA ASP A 102 -3.06 7.59 10.60
C ASP A 102 -3.15 6.77 11.91
N LYS A 103 -3.81 5.60 11.88
CA LYS A 103 -3.79 4.64 13.00
C LYS A 103 -2.40 4.01 13.17
N SER A 104 -1.75 3.61 12.09
CA SER A 104 -0.39 3.05 12.12
C SER A 104 0.62 4.05 12.69
N ASN A 105 0.58 5.31 12.28
CA ASN A 105 1.45 6.35 12.83
C ASN A 105 1.24 6.53 14.34
N ARG A 106 0.00 6.47 14.82
CA ARG A 106 -0.30 6.49 16.25
C ARG A 106 0.29 5.28 16.97
N GLU A 107 0.15 4.09 16.42
CA GLU A 107 0.74 2.86 16.98
C GLU A 107 2.26 2.94 17.07
N LEU A 108 2.92 3.41 16.00
CA LEU A 108 4.37 3.60 15.94
C LEU A 108 4.84 4.66 16.95
N SER A 109 4.04 5.71 17.17
CA SER A 109 4.38 6.77 18.12
C SER A 109 4.27 6.35 19.58
N LYS A 110 3.31 5.48 19.93
CA LYS A 110 3.10 5.02 21.32
C LYS A 110 4.21 4.09 21.80
N ASN A 111 4.70 3.23 20.91
CA ASN A 111 5.70 2.21 21.23
C ASN A 111 7.11 2.67 20.80
N TYR A 112 7.32 3.98 20.70
CA TYR A 112 8.60 4.54 20.31
C TYR A 112 9.58 4.52 21.48
N THR A 113 10.76 3.98 21.23
CA THR A 113 11.92 4.02 22.12
C THR A 113 13.15 4.54 21.37
N PRO A 114 14.19 5.05 22.06
CA PRO A 114 15.44 5.48 21.43
C PRO A 114 16.17 4.39 20.64
N THR A 115 15.86 3.12 20.91
CA THR A 115 16.35 1.97 20.14
C THR A 115 15.16 1.05 19.88
N ILE A 116 14.80 0.88 18.62
CA ILE A 116 13.70 -0.01 18.21
C ILE A 116 14.31 -1.32 17.71
N ALA A 117 13.94 -2.44 18.35
CA ALA A 117 14.45 -3.75 17.97
C ALA A 117 13.81 -4.23 16.65
N ALA A 118 14.54 -5.05 15.89
CA ALA A 118 14.01 -5.64 14.66
C ALA A 118 12.76 -6.50 14.90
N GLN A 119 12.63 -7.10 16.08
CA GLN A 119 11.46 -7.87 16.50
C GLN A 119 10.20 -7.00 16.61
N ASP A 120 10.32 -5.77 17.11
CA ASP A 120 9.19 -4.84 17.22
C ASP A 120 8.74 -4.36 15.84
N ILE A 121 9.71 -4.06 14.96
CA ILE A 121 9.47 -3.72 13.55
C ILE A 121 8.78 -4.89 12.83
N PHE A 122 9.26 -6.11 13.06
CA PHE A 122 8.66 -7.32 12.51
C PHE A 122 7.23 -7.52 13.03
N PHE A 123 6.98 -7.26 14.30
CA PHE A 123 5.64 -7.31 14.88
C PHE A 123 4.69 -6.29 14.24
N TRP A 124 5.15 -5.05 14.00
CA TRP A 124 4.35 -4.05 13.28
C TRP A 124 4.06 -4.46 11.84
N TYR A 125 5.04 -5.05 11.16
CA TYR A 125 4.88 -5.53 9.80
C TYR A 125 3.91 -6.71 9.70
N ASP A 126 4.19 -7.77 10.46
CA ASP A 126 3.48 -9.05 10.35
C ASP A 126 2.12 -9.03 11.05
N THR A 127 2.11 -8.62 12.32
CA THR A 127 0.91 -8.70 13.16
C THR A 127 0.00 -7.51 12.95
N LYS A 128 0.56 -6.29 12.86
CA LYS A 128 -0.24 -5.05 12.71
C LYS A 128 -0.51 -4.70 11.24
N GLY A 129 0.16 -5.37 10.29
CA GLY A 129 -0.02 -5.16 8.85
C GLY A 129 0.48 -3.79 8.36
N ILE A 130 1.34 -3.13 9.14
CA ILE A 130 1.95 -1.85 8.79
C ILE A 130 2.98 -2.10 7.70
N SER A 131 2.86 -1.42 6.58
CA SER A 131 3.78 -1.57 5.46
C SER A 131 5.21 -1.19 5.85
N GLU A 132 6.19 -1.95 5.40
CA GLU A 132 7.62 -1.70 5.63
C GLU A 132 8.02 -0.27 5.25
N GLU A 133 7.52 0.25 4.13
CA GLU A 133 7.82 1.62 3.68
C GLU A 133 7.33 2.69 4.66
N LEU A 134 6.20 2.45 5.33
CA LEU A 134 5.67 3.36 6.35
C LEU A 134 6.52 3.32 7.63
N ILE A 135 6.96 2.12 8.03
CA ILE A 135 7.83 1.93 9.19
C ILE A 135 9.18 2.63 8.94
N ARG A 136 9.79 2.39 7.77
CA ARG A 136 11.05 3.03 7.36
C ARG A 136 10.94 4.56 7.40
N PHE A 137 9.91 5.10 6.79
CA PHE A 137 9.67 6.54 6.79
C PHE A 137 9.51 7.12 8.20
N TYR A 138 8.81 6.40 9.08
CA TYR A 138 8.66 6.81 10.47
C TYR A 138 9.99 6.81 11.22
N LEU A 139 10.80 5.74 11.09
CA LEU A 139 12.11 5.64 11.71
C LEU A 139 13.06 6.73 11.20
N GLU A 140 13.12 6.94 9.89
CA GLU A 140 13.96 7.96 9.26
C GLU A 140 13.61 9.36 9.79
N LYS A 141 12.30 9.69 9.89
CA LYS A 141 11.84 10.96 10.49
C LYS A 141 12.22 11.14 11.95
N LYS A 142 12.47 10.04 12.67
CA LYS A 142 12.92 10.04 14.07
C LYS A 142 14.44 9.91 14.21
N GLY A 143 15.19 9.88 13.10
CA GLY A 143 16.64 9.76 13.11
C GLY A 143 17.15 8.33 13.31
N HIS A 144 16.30 7.31 13.16
CA HIS A 144 16.67 5.91 13.34
C HIS A 144 16.92 5.20 12.03
N LYS A 145 17.90 4.30 12.03
CA LYS A 145 18.15 3.39 10.92
C LYS A 145 17.25 2.17 11.04
N PHE A 146 16.79 1.67 9.89
CA PHE A 146 16.08 0.42 9.81
C PHE A 146 17.08 -0.76 9.93
N PRO A 147 16.87 -1.74 10.83
CA PRO A 147 17.78 -2.88 11.02
C PRO A 147 17.58 -3.92 9.90
N GLU A 148 18.15 -3.65 8.73
CA GLU A 148 17.96 -4.42 7.49
C GLU A 148 18.24 -5.92 7.64
N GLU A 149 19.40 -6.26 8.20
CA GLU A 149 19.86 -7.64 8.28
C GLU A 149 19.00 -8.48 9.22
N GLU A 150 18.69 -7.93 10.40
CA GLU A 150 17.88 -8.61 11.42
C GLU A 150 16.43 -8.78 10.94
N PHE A 151 15.84 -7.74 10.35
CA PHE A 151 14.50 -7.82 9.77
C PHE A 151 14.44 -8.85 8.63
N SER A 152 15.45 -8.89 7.75
CA SER A 152 15.54 -9.89 6.68
C SER A 152 15.66 -11.32 7.22
N LYS A 153 16.42 -11.53 8.30
CA LYS A 153 16.49 -12.83 8.99
C LYS A 153 15.13 -13.26 9.54
N LEU A 154 14.38 -12.34 10.16
CA LEU A 154 13.03 -12.63 10.69
C LEU A 154 12.04 -12.99 9.57
N LEU A 155 12.08 -12.27 8.44
CA LEU A 155 11.28 -12.60 7.26
C LEU A 155 11.61 -13.99 6.70
N ALA A 156 12.90 -14.34 6.61
CA ALA A 156 13.33 -15.65 6.15
C ALA A 156 12.82 -16.77 7.08
N GLN A 157 12.98 -16.60 8.39
CA GLN A 157 12.49 -17.56 9.40
C GLN A 157 10.97 -17.74 9.31
N GLN A 158 10.21 -16.67 9.13
CA GLN A 158 8.76 -16.75 8.98
C GLN A 158 8.37 -17.52 7.70
N LYS A 159 9.05 -17.25 6.60
CA LYS A 159 8.83 -17.95 5.32
C LYS A 159 9.13 -19.45 5.43
N GLU A 160 10.20 -19.82 6.14
CA GLU A 160 10.55 -21.22 6.41
C GLU A 160 9.51 -21.91 7.30
N LYS A 161 9.04 -21.26 8.37
CA LYS A 161 7.95 -21.77 9.21
C LYS A 161 6.70 -22.04 8.39
N GLY A 162 6.27 -21.07 7.59
CA GLY A 162 5.11 -21.21 6.72
C GLY A 162 5.25 -22.31 5.65
N ARG A 163 6.48 -22.63 5.22
CA ARG A 163 6.76 -23.77 4.33
C ARG A 163 6.64 -25.09 5.08
N LYS A 164 7.27 -25.21 6.25
CA LYS A 164 7.20 -26.41 7.09
C LYS A 164 5.75 -26.74 7.46
N ASP A 165 4.98 -25.75 7.91
CA ASP A 165 3.56 -25.94 8.27
C ASP A 165 2.71 -26.49 7.10
N ARG A 166 3.00 -26.07 5.86
CA ARG A 166 2.32 -26.60 4.66
C ARG A 166 2.73 -28.02 4.35
N GLU A 167 4.01 -28.36 4.55
CA GLU A 167 4.54 -29.71 4.38
C GLU A 167 3.92 -30.66 5.42
N THR A 168 3.87 -30.27 6.71
CA THR A 168 3.24 -31.07 7.78
C THR A 168 1.75 -31.28 7.56
N ARG A 169 1.01 -30.25 7.13
CA ARG A 169 -0.43 -30.37 6.81
C ARG A 169 -0.71 -31.22 5.58
N LYS A 170 0.22 -31.32 4.63
CA LYS A 170 0.09 -32.27 3.52
C LYS A 170 0.30 -33.71 3.98
N ILE A 171 1.18 -33.92 4.96
CA ILE A 171 1.46 -35.25 5.53
C ILE A 171 0.30 -35.74 6.41
N SER A 172 -0.40 -34.84 7.11
CA SER A 172 -1.52 -35.21 8.01
C SER A 172 -2.87 -35.46 7.31
N VAL A 173 -2.93 -35.38 5.97
CA VAL A 173 -4.15 -35.59 5.17
C VAL A 173 -4.08 -36.93 4.40
N PHE A 174 -3.10 -37.78 4.73
CA PHE A 174 -3.03 -39.17 4.31
C PHE A 174 -3.19 -40.10 5.50
#